data_AF-A0A6I0E0S4-F1
#
_entry.id   AF-A0A6I0E0S4-F1
#
_cell.length_a   1.000
_cell.length_b   1.000
_cell.length_c   1.000
_cell.angle_alpha   90.00
_cell.angle_beta   90.00
_cell.angle_gamma   90.00
#
_symmetry.space_group_name_H-M   'P 1'
#
loop_
_entity.id
_entity.type
_entity.pdbx_description
1 polymer ?
#
loop_
_entity_poly.entity_id
_entity_poly.type
_entity_poly.pdbx_seq_one_letter_code
_entity_poly.pdbx_strand_id
1 'polypeptide(L)'
;MEIAVRGVNEADSLLNVQLNRITNNDRLAKFRFVKRAVSNDEAIRDDFFHSLFNAQNRRPEPWVTEALRYFNHPLRSAHSIHYLTASLDLLPEIQQTGDIFFPKMWLDATLWGHSSPEAAKLVSDWLNSHPLVSENLKNKLKQSADMLFRNNK
;
A
#
# COMPACT_ATOMS: atom_id res chain seq x y z
N MET A 1 9.93 0.96 10.89
CA MET A 1 9.46 -0.38 11.30
C MET A 1 10.06 -1.49 10.43
N GLU A 2 11.07 -1.16 9.61
CA GLU A 2 11.79 -2.06 8.70
C GLU A 2 12.16 -3.44 9.26
N ILE A 3 12.55 -3.50 10.54
CA ILE A 3 13.00 -4.74 11.20
C ILE A 3 11.92 -5.84 11.20
N ALA A 4 10.64 -5.46 11.29
CA ALA A 4 9.52 -6.39 11.24
C ALA A 4 9.27 -6.91 9.81
N VAL A 5 9.51 -6.09 8.80
CA VAL A 5 9.39 -6.53 7.40
C VAL A 5 10.49 -7.52 7.02
N ARG A 6 11.66 -7.40 7.65
CA ARG A 6 12.80 -8.32 7.46
C ARG A 6 12.63 -9.67 8.18
N GLY A 7 11.52 -9.89 8.89
CA GLY A 7 11.24 -11.17 9.56
C GLY A 7 12.18 -11.49 10.70
N VAL A 8 12.76 -10.47 11.35
CA VAL A 8 13.59 -10.69 12.54
C VAL A 8 12.70 -11.23 13.64
N ASN A 9 13.14 -12.32 14.27
CA ASN A 9 12.50 -12.82 15.49
C ASN A 9 12.44 -11.68 16.52
N GLU A 10 11.47 -11.69 17.43
CA GLU A 10 11.27 -10.60 18.40
C GLU A 10 10.88 -9.21 17.83
N ALA A 11 10.67 -9.04 16.52
CA ALA A 11 10.30 -7.75 15.96
C ALA A 11 9.04 -7.15 16.60
N ASP A 12 8.03 -7.97 16.92
CA ASP A 12 6.83 -7.53 17.63
C ASP A 12 7.14 -7.00 19.04
N SER A 13 8.02 -7.67 19.78
CA SER A 13 8.47 -7.23 21.10
C SER A 13 9.24 -5.91 21.00
N LEU A 14 10.12 -5.74 20.01
CA LEU A 14 10.85 -4.49 19.78
C LEU A 14 9.90 -3.34 19.41
N LEU A 15 8.91 -3.59 18.55
CA LEU A 15 7.90 -2.59 18.19
C LEU A 15 7.03 -2.22 19.39
N ASN A 16 6.71 -3.16 20.28
CA ASN A 16 5.97 -2.87 21.51
C ASN A 16 6.80 -2.03 22.50
N VAL A 17 8.12 -2.29 22.61
CA VAL A 17 9.02 -1.44 23.40
C VAL A 17 9.07 -0.03 22.83
N GLN A 18 9.16 0.12 21.50
CA GLN A 18 9.11 1.43 20.85
C GLN A 18 7.78 2.14 21.09
N LEU A 19 6.65 1.42 20.96
CA LEU A 19 5.32 1.94 21.23
C LEU A 19 5.23 2.60 22.62
N ASN A 20 5.73 1.92 23.65
CA ASN A 20 5.68 2.38 25.04
C ASN A 20 6.58 3.59 25.33
N ARG A 21 7.55 3.88 24.45
CA ARG A 21 8.44 5.05 24.58
C ARG A 21 7.87 6.31 23.92
N ILE A 22 6.84 6.18 23.09
CA ILE A 22 6.25 7.32 22.38
C ILE A 22 5.29 8.04 23.32
N THR A 23 5.65 9.25 23.72
CA THR A 23 4.84 10.10 24.61
C THR A 23 3.89 11.03 23.86
N ASN A 24 4.19 11.38 22.62
CA ASN A 24 3.35 12.23 21.79
C ASN A 24 2.16 11.42 21.22
N ASN A 25 0.93 11.88 21.49
CA ASN A 25 -0.30 11.17 21.12
C ASN A 25 -0.45 10.94 19.61
N ASP A 26 -0.11 11.93 18.77
CA ASP A 26 -0.24 11.80 17.31
C ASP A 26 0.75 10.79 16.75
N ARG A 27 2.00 10.84 17.22
CA ARG A 27 3.03 9.85 16.87
C ARG A 27 2.63 8.45 17.33
N LEU A 28 2.02 8.33 18.50
CA LEU A 28 1.53 7.06 19.03
C LEU A 28 0.39 6.51 18.17
N ALA A 29 -0.58 7.35 17.79
CA ALA A 29 -1.68 6.98 16.90
C ALA A 29 -1.16 6.52 15.53
N LYS A 30 -0.26 7.30 14.92
CA LYS A 30 0.41 6.92 13.67
C LYS A 30 1.13 5.58 13.81
N PHE A 31 1.89 5.40 14.88
CA PHE A 31 2.65 4.18 15.09
C PHE A 31 1.73 2.96 15.23
N ARG A 32 0.63 3.07 16.00
CA ARG A 32 -0.38 1.99 16.11
C ARG A 32 -1.01 1.66 14.77
N PHE A 33 -1.33 2.68 13.97
CA PHE A 33 -1.91 2.52 12.65
C PHE A 33 -0.96 1.74 11.72
N VAL A 34 0.28 2.22 11.57
CA VAL A 34 1.27 1.63 10.63
C VAL A 34 1.79 0.28 11.13
N LYS A 35 1.85 0.04 12.45
CA LYS A 35 2.30 -1.25 13.03
C LYS A 35 1.50 -2.43 12.49
N ARG A 36 0.21 -2.27 12.18
CA ARG A 36 -0.63 -3.33 11.62
C ARG A 36 -0.14 -3.83 10.25
N ALA A 37 0.39 -2.94 9.41
CA ALA A 37 0.91 -3.32 8.08
C ALA A 37 2.21 -4.13 8.15
N VAL A 38 2.99 -3.98 9.22
CA VAL A 38 4.25 -4.71 9.39
C VAL A 38 4.12 -6.00 10.20
N SER A 39 2.91 -6.33 10.68
CA SER A 39 2.61 -7.56 11.44
C SER A 39 3.19 -8.81 10.76
N ASN A 40 3.75 -9.71 11.55
CA ASN A 40 4.19 -11.03 11.08
C ASN A 40 2.99 -11.93 10.75
N ASP A 41 1.88 -11.75 11.46
CA ASP A 41 0.61 -12.42 11.17
C ASP A 41 -0.02 -11.82 9.90
N GLU A 42 -0.25 -12.68 8.91
CA GLU A 42 -0.86 -12.36 7.63
C GLU A 42 -2.33 -11.94 7.75
N ALA A 43 -3.12 -12.60 8.61
CA ALA A 43 -4.53 -12.27 8.79
C ALA A 43 -4.69 -10.84 9.31
N ILE A 44 -3.81 -10.40 10.21
CA ILE A 44 -3.79 -9.00 10.70
C ILE A 44 -3.50 -8.00 9.58
N ARG A 45 -2.62 -8.37 8.63
CA ARG A 45 -2.29 -7.52 7.48
C ARG A 45 -3.48 -7.45 6.52
N ASP A 46 -4.08 -8.59 6.18
CA ASP A 46 -5.24 -8.68 5.30
C ASP A 46 -6.44 -7.91 5.87
N ASP A 47 -6.76 -8.10 7.15
CA ASP A 47 -7.82 -7.36 7.84
C ASP A 47 -7.56 -5.86 7.83
N PHE A 48 -6.31 -5.45 8.01
CA PHE A 48 -5.96 -4.03 7.91
C PHE A 48 -6.12 -3.51 6.49
N PHE A 49 -5.65 -4.24 5.48
CA PHE A 49 -5.81 -3.85 4.09
C PHE A 49 -7.29 -3.74 3.70
N HIS A 50 -8.12 -4.74 4.03
CA HIS A 50 -9.57 -4.71 3.81
C HIS A 50 -10.24 -3.54 4.50
N SER A 51 -9.77 -3.13 5.68
CA SER A 51 -10.33 -1.95 6.35
C SER A 51 -10.18 -0.67 5.53
N LEU A 52 -9.18 -0.58 4.63
CA LEU A 52 -8.97 0.57 3.74
C LEU A 52 -10.01 0.66 2.61
N PHE A 53 -10.86 -0.34 2.43
CA PHE A 53 -11.96 -0.28 1.47
C PHE A 53 -13.01 0.74 1.94
N ASN A 54 -13.09 1.01 3.24
CA ASN A 54 -13.86 2.12 3.77
C ASN A 54 -13.06 3.42 3.65
N ALA A 55 -13.60 4.41 2.93
CA ALA A 55 -12.97 5.71 2.73
C ALA A 55 -12.58 6.44 4.04
N GLN A 56 -13.33 6.26 5.13
CA GLN A 56 -13.03 6.88 6.41
C GLN A 56 -11.73 6.36 7.04
N ASN A 57 -11.35 5.12 6.73
CA ASN A 57 -10.11 4.52 7.21
C ASN A 57 -8.88 4.93 6.39
N ARG A 58 -9.08 5.71 5.31
CA ARG A 58 -7.99 6.24 4.48
C ARG A 58 -7.48 7.61 4.95
N ARG A 59 -7.73 7.97 6.21
CA ARG A 59 -7.25 9.21 6.83
C ARG A 59 -6.52 8.93 8.16
N PRO A 60 -5.39 9.61 8.43
CA PRO A 60 -4.68 10.54 7.55
C PRO A 60 -3.98 9.82 6.37
N GLU A 61 -4.11 10.38 5.16
CA GLU A 61 -3.54 9.81 3.92
C GLU A 61 -2.03 9.54 3.97
N PRO A 62 -1.19 10.36 4.64
CA PRO A 62 0.23 10.04 4.78
C PRO A 62 0.49 8.75 5.56
N TRP A 63 -0.39 8.38 6.51
CA TRP A 63 -0.23 7.15 7.30
C TRP A 63 -0.63 5.94 6.47
N VAL A 64 -1.68 6.07 5.65
CA VAL A 64 -2.12 5.05 4.69
C VAL A 64 -1.03 4.79 3.65
N THR A 65 -0.43 5.86 3.12
CA THR A 65 0.66 5.77 2.15
C THR A 65 1.87 5.04 2.73
N GLU A 66 2.22 5.31 3.99
CA GLU A 66 3.28 4.59 4.70
C GLU A 66 2.92 3.11 4.92
N ALA A 67 1.68 2.80 5.32
CA ALA A 67 1.20 1.44 5.46
C ALA A 67 1.24 0.66 4.13
N LEU A 68 0.80 1.27 3.02
CA LEU A 68 0.86 0.69 1.67
C LEU A 68 2.28 0.36 1.24
N ARG A 69 3.25 1.21 1.59
CA ARG A 69 4.65 0.91 1.33
C ARG A 69 5.08 -0.36 2.05
N TYR A 70 4.69 -0.55 3.31
CA TYR A 70 5.01 -1.78 4.04
C TYR A 70 4.25 -3.01 3.53
N PHE A 71 2.99 -2.85 3.12
CA PHE A 71 2.24 -3.92 2.47
C PHE A 71 2.96 -4.39 1.21
N ASN A 72 3.34 -3.45 0.33
CA ASN A 72 3.96 -3.74 -0.96
C ASN A 72 5.49 -3.67 -0.90
N HIS A 73 6.09 -3.95 0.25
CA HIS A 73 7.54 -3.92 0.37
C HIS A 73 8.17 -5.01 -0.52
N PRO A 74 9.31 -4.78 -1.22
CA PRO A 74 9.92 -5.77 -2.10
C PRO A 74 10.17 -7.15 -1.45
N LEU A 75 10.53 -7.17 -0.17
CA LEU A 75 10.70 -8.42 0.60
C LEU A 75 9.40 -9.22 0.82
N ARG A 76 8.25 -8.60 0.57
CA ARG A 76 6.91 -9.19 0.71
C ARG A 76 6.14 -9.20 -0.62
N SER A 77 6.73 -8.74 -1.72
CA SER A 77 6.03 -8.53 -3.01
C SER A 77 5.31 -9.77 -3.53
N ALA A 78 5.85 -10.97 -3.27
CA ALA A 78 5.22 -12.24 -3.60
C ALA A 78 3.89 -12.47 -2.85
N HIS A 79 3.81 -12.05 -1.58
CA HIS A 79 2.55 -12.02 -0.84
C HIS A 79 1.67 -10.92 -1.40
N SER A 80 2.16 -9.68 -1.42
CA SER A 80 1.39 -8.45 -1.70
C SER A 80 0.73 -8.38 -3.07
N ILE A 81 1.04 -9.29 -3.98
CA ILE A 81 0.47 -9.30 -5.33
C ILE A 81 -1.05 -9.46 -5.33
N HIS A 82 -1.63 -10.15 -4.34
CA HIS A 82 -3.08 -10.30 -4.21
C HIS A 82 -3.78 -8.97 -3.88
N TYR A 83 -3.09 -8.01 -3.28
CA TYR A 83 -3.62 -6.67 -3.02
C TYR A 83 -3.69 -5.79 -4.28
N LEU A 84 -2.92 -6.10 -5.31
CA LEU A 84 -2.69 -5.19 -6.44
C LEU A 84 -3.99 -4.82 -7.15
N THR A 85 -4.79 -5.80 -7.57
CA THR A 85 -6.07 -5.54 -8.27
C THR A 85 -7.03 -4.74 -7.39
N ALA A 86 -7.21 -5.13 -6.13
CA ALA A 86 -8.07 -4.40 -5.19
C ALA A 86 -7.59 -2.96 -4.97
N SER A 87 -6.27 -2.74 -4.91
CA SER A 87 -5.70 -1.38 -4.82
C SER A 87 -6.00 -0.53 -6.05
N LEU A 88 -6.05 -1.13 -7.25
CA LEU A 88 -6.39 -0.40 -8.47
C LEU A 88 -7.90 -0.12 -8.56
N ASP A 89 -8.74 -1.06 -8.14
CA ASP A 89 -10.20 -0.91 -8.16
C ASP A 89 -10.70 0.22 -7.24
N LEU A 90 -9.95 0.56 -6.20
CA LEU A 90 -10.26 1.69 -5.31
C LEU A 90 -9.94 3.07 -5.92
N LEU A 91 -9.18 3.15 -7.02
CA LEU A 91 -8.71 4.43 -7.57
C LEU A 91 -9.83 5.43 -7.91
N PRO A 92 -10.96 5.03 -8.51
CA PRO A 92 -12.06 5.96 -8.79
C PRO A 92 -12.64 6.59 -7.52
N GLU A 93 -12.83 5.80 -6.47
CA GLU A 93 -13.34 6.29 -5.18
C GLU A 93 -12.28 7.16 -4.47
N ILE A 94 -11.01 6.76 -4.51
CA ILE A 94 -9.89 7.53 -3.96
C ILE A 94 -9.79 8.91 -4.63
N GLN A 95 -9.97 8.99 -5.96
CA GLN A 95 -10.00 10.26 -6.69
C GLN A 95 -11.13 11.18 -6.22
N GLN A 96 -12.27 10.64 -5.83
CA GLN A 96 -13.44 11.41 -5.41
C GLN A 96 -13.39 11.83 -3.93
N THR A 97 -12.74 11.02 -3.07
CA THR A 97 -12.80 11.15 -1.60
C THR A 97 -11.53 11.69 -0.95
N GLY A 98 -10.40 11.57 -1.65
CA GLY A 98 -9.09 11.98 -1.18
C GLY A 98 -8.64 13.34 -1.68
N ASP A 99 -7.48 13.77 -1.19
CA ASP A 99 -6.78 14.92 -1.73
C ASP A 99 -6.34 14.70 -3.19
N ILE A 100 -6.17 15.80 -3.95
CA ILE A 100 -5.77 15.77 -5.36
C ILE A 100 -4.47 14.99 -5.63
N PHE A 101 -3.58 14.93 -4.63
CA PHE A 101 -2.31 14.20 -4.70
C PHE A 101 -2.44 12.73 -4.27
N PHE A 102 -3.47 12.37 -3.51
CA PHE A 102 -3.59 11.06 -2.89
C PHE A 102 -3.64 9.89 -3.89
N PRO A 103 -4.37 9.95 -5.03
CA PRO A 103 -4.35 8.87 -6.01
C PRO A 103 -2.93 8.51 -6.49
N LYS A 104 -2.07 9.52 -6.66
CA LYS A 104 -0.68 9.30 -7.09
C LYS A 104 0.16 8.67 -5.98
N MET A 105 0.02 9.15 -4.74
CA MET A 105 0.72 8.58 -3.59
C MET A 105 0.30 7.12 -3.32
N TRP A 106 -0.99 6.82 -3.46
CA TRP A 106 -1.53 5.47 -3.37
C TRP A 106 -0.90 4.54 -4.41
N LEU A 107 -0.87 4.97 -5.68
CA LEU A 107 -0.28 4.21 -6.78
C LEU A 107 1.22 3.97 -6.60
N ASP A 108 1.96 5.02 -6.22
CA ASP A 108 3.40 4.91 -5.97
C ASP A 108 3.69 3.93 -4.83
N ALA A 109 2.95 4.03 -3.71
CA ALA A 109 3.11 3.13 -2.58
C ALA A 109 2.62 1.70 -2.85
N THR A 110 1.71 1.52 -3.81
CA THR A 110 1.25 0.19 -4.24
C THR A 110 2.29 -0.46 -5.15
N LEU A 111 2.81 0.26 -6.13
CA LEU A 111 3.62 -0.32 -7.22
C LEU A 111 5.13 -0.36 -6.94
N TRP A 112 5.65 0.42 -5.98
CA TRP A 112 7.09 0.59 -5.80
C TRP A 112 7.88 -0.70 -5.56
N GLY A 113 7.28 -1.71 -4.93
CA GLY A 113 7.95 -2.97 -4.62
C GLY A 113 7.66 -4.11 -5.59
N HIS A 114 6.86 -3.86 -6.63
CA HIS A 114 6.53 -4.85 -7.65
C HIS A 114 7.47 -4.73 -8.85
N SER A 115 7.99 -5.86 -9.30
CA SER A 115 8.82 -5.95 -10.51
C SER A 115 8.54 -7.21 -11.33
N SER A 116 7.54 -8.02 -10.95
CA SER A 116 7.26 -9.30 -11.59
C SER A 116 6.48 -9.15 -12.91
N PRO A 117 6.61 -10.11 -13.84
CA PRO A 117 5.80 -10.15 -15.05
C PRO A 117 4.30 -10.25 -14.74
N GLU A 118 3.95 -10.95 -13.67
CA GLU A 118 2.56 -11.09 -13.21
C GLU A 118 1.96 -9.75 -12.79
N ALA A 119 2.69 -8.95 -11.99
CA ALA A 119 2.23 -7.62 -11.61
C ALA A 119 2.09 -6.70 -12.83
N ALA A 120 3.04 -6.76 -13.77
CA ALA A 120 2.94 -6.00 -15.02
C ALA A 120 1.68 -6.39 -15.82
N LYS A 121 1.41 -7.70 -15.93
CA LYS A 121 0.20 -8.21 -16.59
C LYS A 121 -1.07 -7.72 -15.91
N LEU A 122 -1.15 -7.79 -14.58
CA LEU A 122 -2.31 -7.32 -13.81
C LEU A 122 -2.61 -5.83 -14.07
N VAL A 123 -1.58 -4.99 -14.07
CA VAL A 123 -1.75 -3.55 -14.38
C VAL A 123 -2.24 -3.35 -15.81
N SER A 124 -1.67 -4.06 -16.78
CA SER A 124 -2.10 -3.98 -18.18
C SER A 124 -3.55 -4.45 -18.37
N ASP A 125 -3.92 -5.57 -17.77
CA ASP A 125 -5.28 -6.12 -17.81
C ASP A 125 -6.28 -5.14 -17.16
N TRP A 126 -5.90 -4.53 -16.04
CA TRP A 126 -6.73 -3.54 -15.36
C TRP A 126 -6.98 -2.31 -16.24
N LEU A 127 -5.94 -1.76 -16.86
CA LEU A 127 -6.06 -0.63 -17.79
C LEU A 127 -6.99 -0.93 -18.98
N ASN A 128 -6.98 -2.16 -19.49
CA ASN A 128 -7.81 -2.59 -20.62
C ASN A 128 -9.26 -2.89 -20.22
N SER A 129 -9.48 -3.42 -19.03
CA SER A 129 -10.82 -3.79 -18.51
C SER A 129 -11.60 -2.61 -17.93
N HIS A 130 -10.96 -1.46 -17.70
CA HIS A 130 -11.58 -0.27 -17.10
C HIS A 130 -11.61 0.93 -18.08
N PRO A 131 -12.33 0.83 -19.22
CA PRO A 131 -12.35 1.89 -20.22
C PRO A 131 -12.96 3.20 -19.68
N LEU A 132 -13.89 3.11 -18.73
CA LEU A 132 -14.60 4.26 -18.14
C LEU A 132 -13.78 5.04 -17.10
N VAL A 133 -12.64 4.52 -16.64
CA VAL A 133 -11.75 5.25 -15.73
C VAL A 133 -11.17 6.47 -16.43
N SER A 134 -11.12 7.60 -15.72
CA SER A 134 -10.63 8.87 -16.27
C SER A 134 -9.21 8.76 -16.81
N GLU A 135 -8.92 9.44 -17.93
CA GLU A 135 -7.58 9.40 -18.54
C GLU A 135 -6.51 9.95 -17.57
N ASN A 136 -6.88 10.88 -16.68
CA ASN A 136 -5.99 11.36 -15.63
C ASN A 136 -5.53 10.23 -14.69
N LEU A 137 -6.45 9.37 -14.23
CA LEU A 137 -6.09 8.22 -13.39
C LEU A 137 -5.27 7.19 -14.15
N LYS A 138 -5.63 6.90 -15.41
CA LYS A 138 -4.84 5.99 -16.26
C LYS A 138 -3.41 6.51 -16.44
N ASN A 139 -3.23 7.81 -16.64
CA ASN A 139 -1.92 8.42 -16.77
C ASN A 139 -1.10 8.36 -15.48
N LYS A 140 -1.73 8.60 -14.32
CA LYS A 140 -1.07 8.40 -13.01
C LYS A 140 -0.64 6.96 -12.82
N LEU A 141 -1.49 5.99 -13.16
CA LEU A 141 -1.17 4.57 -13.09
C LEU A 141 0.00 4.20 -14.00
N LYS A 142 -0.05 4.60 -15.28
CA LYS A 142 1.05 4.39 -16.23
C LYS A 142 2.37 5.00 -15.72
N GLN A 143 2.30 6.20 -15.14
CA GLN A 143 3.48 6.87 -14.57
C GLN A 143 4.07 6.09 -13.39
N SER A 144 3.24 5.66 -12.44
CA SER A 144 3.68 4.88 -11.28
C SER A 144 4.17 3.47 -11.67
N ALA A 145 3.63 2.91 -12.75
CA ALA A 145 4.00 1.60 -13.28
C ALA A 145 5.18 1.63 -14.28
N ASP A 146 5.76 2.80 -14.59
CA ASP A 146 6.79 2.93 -15.64
C ASP A 146 7.99 1.98 -15.40
N MET A 147 8.52 1.95 -14.17
CA MET A 147 9.62 1.05 -13.82
C MET A 147 9.20 -0.42 -13.85
N LEU A 148 7.99 -0.75 -13.40
CA LEU A 148 7.44 -2.10 -13.46
C LEU A 148 7.40 -2.59 -14.91
N PHE A 149 6.89 -1.77 -15.84
CA PHE A 149 6.84 -2.14 -17.24
C PHE A 149 8.22 -2.24 -17.87
N ARG A 150 9.15 -1.31 -17.57
CA ARG A 150 10.52 -1.37 -18.11
C ARG A 150 11.27 -2.63 -17.72
N ASN A 151 11.03 -3.15 -16.52
CA ASN A 151 11.67 -4.38 -16.03
C ASN A 151 11.08 -5.66 -16.65
N ASN A 152 9.96 -5.57 -17.39
CA ASN A 152 9.22 -6.71 -17.93
C ASN A 152 8.97 -6.58 -19.45
N LYS A 153 9.87 -5.89 -20.16
CA LYS A 153 9.87 -5.80 -21.62
C LYS A 153 10.63 -6.93 -22.28
#